data_AF-A0A6G7STR0-F1
#
_entry.id   AF-A0A6G7STR0-F1
#
_cell.length_a   1.000
_cell.length_b   1.000
_cell.length_c   1.000
_cell.angle_alpha   90.00
_cell.angle_beta   90.00
_cell.angle_gamma   90.00
#
_symmetry.space_group_name_H-M   'P 1'
#
loop_
_entity.id
_entity.type
_entity.pdbx_description
1 polymer ?
#
loop_
_entity_poly.entity_id
_entity_poly.type
_entity_poly.pdbx_seq_one_letter_code
_entity_poly.pdbx_strand_id
1 'polypeptide(L)'
;MLHGVDVSSYNASYSTAGLDFVFVKATEGRSYINPRQSAQASKARKAGCVVGFYHFLWPGNIAAQAKYFVEKCASIEGDLLACDWERTGEGTYASNAQKDQFLVEVKKLRPTHRVLLYCNRDFWLNHDTTSYAADGLWIADYVSAGHPRIKAKWRIHQYTDRPLDKDVADFSSKAALKKWAHPA
;
A
#
# COMPACT_ATOMS: atom_id res chain seq x y z
N MET A 1 3.31 9.82 -16.16
CA MET A 1 3.22 9.09 -14.88
C MET A 1 2.01 8.20 -14.94
N LEU A 2 2.03 7.08 -14.21
CA LEU A 2 0.85 6.22 -14.11
C LEU A 2 -0.06 6.75 -13.03
N HIS A 3 -1.37 6.67 -13.23
CA HIS A 3 -2.35 7.18 -12.27
C HIS A 3 -3.03 6.04 -11.54
N GLY A 4 -3.28 6.22 -10.25
CA GLY A 4 -3.97 5.25 -9.43
C GLY A 4 -4.76 5.91 -8.32
N VAL A 5 -5.42 5.05 -7.56
CA VAL A 5 -6.13 5.42 -6.34
C VAL A 5 -5.93 4.31 -5.32
N ASP A 6 -6.15 4.62 -4.06
CA ASP A 6 -6.38 3.62 -3.04
C ASP A 6 -7.80 3.73 -2.47
N VAL A 7 -8.36 2.58 -2.06
CA VAL A 7 -9.75 2.47 -1.61
C VAL A 7 -9.87 1.54 -0.41
N SER A 8 -10.92 1.76 0.38
CA SER A 8 -11.25 0.97 1.56
C SER A 8 -12.76 0.66 1.62
N SER A 9 -13.26 0.14 2.74
CA SER A 9 -14.69 -0.08 2.94
C SER A 9 -15.52 1.21 2.87
N TYR A 10 -14.91 2.37 3.08
CA TYR A 10 -15.56 3.68 2.95
C TYR A 10 -15.96 4.01 1.51
N ASN A 11 -15.29 3.39 0.53
CA ASN A 11 -15.58 3.62 -0.89
C ASN A 11 -16.47 2.50 -1.42
N ALA A 12 -17.79 2.63 -1.22
CA ALA A 12 -18.77 1.67 -1.71
C ALA A 12 -18.68 1.45 -3.24
N SER A 13 -18.27 2.50 -3.97
CA SER A 13 -17.91 2.46 -5.38
C SER A 13 -16.81 3.48 -5.68
N TYR A 14 -15.99 3.20 -6.70
CA TYR A 14 -14.99 4.13 -7.24
C TYR A 14 -14.93 4.00 -8.77
N SER A 15 -14.46 5.01 -9.49
CA SER A 15 -14.25 4.93 -10.94
C SER A 15 -12.89 4.32 -11.26
N THR A 16 -12.82 3.46 -12.28
CA THR A 16 -11.56 2.93 -12.83
C THR A 16 -11.14 3.63 -14.12
N ALA A 17 -11.90 4.62 -14.59
CA ALA A 17 -11.61 5.32 -15.83
C ALA A 17 -10.27 6.06 -15.72
N GLY A 18 -9.35 5.79 -16.66
CA GLY A 18 -8.03 6.41 -16.69
C GLY A 18 -7.05 5.91 -15.62
N LEU A 19 -7.38 4.83 -14.89
CA LEU A 19 -6.47 4.27 -13.87
C LEU A 19 -5.56 3.18 -14.43
N ASP A 20 -4.32 3.20 -13.97
CA ASP A 20 -3.30 2.20 -14.26
C ASP A 20 -3.14 1.18 -13.13
N PHE A 21 -3.37 1.61 -11.89
CA PHE A 21 -3.29 0.77 -10.70
C PHE A 21 -4.32 1.17 -9.63
N VAL A 22 -4.62 0.24 -8.73
CA VAL A 22 -5.52 0.46 -7.58
C VAL A 22 -5.00 -0.29 -6.36
N PHE A 23 -4.83 0.39 -5.22
CA PHE A 23 -4.60 -0.26 -3.93
C PHE A 23 -5.93 -0.45 -3.18
N VAL A 24 -6.09 -1.57 -2.49
CA VAL A 24 -7.33 -1.91 -1.77
C VAL A 24 -6.98 -2.30 -0.33
N LYS A 25 -7.63 -1.67 0.65
CA LYS A 25 -7.49 -2.11 2.06
C LYS A 25 -7.90 -3.57 2.16
N ALA A 26 -7.03 -4.43 2.68
CA ALA A 26 -7.35 -5.84 2.92
C ALA A 26 -7.75 -6.06 4.37
N THR A 27 -6.90 -5.61 5.29
CA THR A 27 -6.98 -5.93 6.71
C THR A 27 -6.49 -4.78 7.56
N GLU A 28 -6.84 -4.81 8.84
CA GLU A 28 -6.35 -3.87 9.85
C GLU A 28 -6.19 -4.61 11.18
N GLY A 29 -5.05 -4.41 11.83
CA GLY A 29 -4.76 -5.05 13.10
C GLY A 29 -4.83 -6.58 12.99
N ARG A 30 -5.64 -7.21 13.84
CA ARG A 30 -5.75 -8.70 13.89
C ARG A 30 -7.18 -9.22 13.70
N SER A 31 -8.13 -8.35 13.39
CA SER A 31 -9.55 -8.68 13.48
C SER A 31 -10.38 -8.10 12.34
N TYR A 32 -9.97 -7.00 11.74
CA TYR A 32 -10.73 -6.37 10.68
C TYR A 32 -10.34 -6.92 9.31
N ILE A 33 -11.35 -7.25 8.49
CA ILE A 33 -11.21 -7.56 7.07
C ILE A 33 -12.09 -6.57 6.32
N ASN A 34 -11.57 -5.96 5.26
CA ASN A 34 -12.40 -5.17 4.38
C ASN A 34 -13.38 -6.11 3.63
N PRO A 35 -14.70 -6.03 3.88
CA PRO A 35 -15.68 -6.93 3.26
C PRO A 35 -15.81 -6.68 1.74
N ARG A 36 -15.29 -5.56 1.24
CA ARG A 36 -15.36 -5.17 -0.17
C ARG A 36 -14.11 -5.53 -0.96
N GLN A 37 -13.05 -6.04 -0.33
CA GLN A 37 -11.73 -6.17 -0.97
C GLN A 37 -11.76 -6.95 -2.29
N SER A 38 -12.48 -8.08 -2.33
CA SER A 38 -12.55 -8.94 -3.52
C SER A 38 -13.31 -8.27 -4.67
N ALA A 39 -14.40 -7.58 -4.37
CA ALA A 39 -15.19 -6.86 -5.38
C ALA A 39 -14.43 -5.63 -5.91
N GLN A 40 -13.75 -4.89 -5.03
CA GLN A 40 -12.93 -3.75 -5.39
C GLN A 40 -11.75 -4.17 -6.27
N ALA A 41 -11.03 -5.22 -5.89
CA ALA A 41 -9.93 -5.77 -6.68
C ALA A 41 -10.40 -6.35 -8.03
N SER A 42 -11.52 -7.08 -8.05
CA SER A 42 -12.10 -7.62 -9.29
C SER A 42 -12.45 -6.50 -10.27
N LYS A 43 -13.02 -5.39 -9.78
CA LYS A 43 -13.33 -4.21 -10.61
C LYS A 43 -12.06 -3.61 -11.23
N ALA A 44 -11.02 -3.37 -10.43
CA ALA A 44 -9.73 -2.86 -10.92
C ALA A 44 -9.12 -3.79 -11.98
N ARG A 45 -9.10 -5.10 -11.70
CA ARG A 45 -8.52 -6.11 -12.57
C ARG A 45 -9.26 -6.23 -13.90
N LYS A 46 -10.60 -6.15 -13.90
CA LYS A 46 -11.42 -6.11 -15.14
C LYS A 46 -11.16 -4.87 -15.97
N ALA A 47 -10.81 -3.74 -15.34
CA ALA A 47 -10.35 -2.53 -16.03
C ALA A 47 -8.88 -2.60 -16.48
N GLY A 48 -8.22 -3.75 -16.28
CA GLY A 48 -6.83 -3.97 -16.66
C GLY A 48 -5.80 -3.29 -15.76
N CYS A 49 -6.20 -2.76 -14.60
CA CYS A 49 -5.32 -2.13 -13.62
C CYS A 49 -4.40 -3.16 -12.95
N VAL A 50 -3.21 -2.72 -12.53
CA VAL A 50 -2.41 -3.45 -11.53
C VAL A 50 -3.08 -3.29 -10.17
N VAL A 51 -3.22 -4.39 -9.42
CA VAL A 51 -3.88 -4.37 -8.12
C VAL A 51 -2.83 -4.43 -7.02
N GLY A 52 -3.03 -3.66 -5.96
CA GLY A 52 -2.31 -3.79 -4.72
C GLY A 52 -3.26 -3.93 -3.54
N PHE A 53 -2.76 -4.45 -2.43
CA PHE A 53 -3.50 -4.53 -1.18
C PHE A 53 -2.67 -3.94 -0.04
N TYR A 54 -3.32 -3.30 0.92
CA TYR A 54 -2.64 -2.77 2.09
C TYR A 54 -3.22 -3.28 3.41
N HIS A 55 -2.35 -3.34 4.41
CA HIS A 55 -2.67 -3.65 5.79
C HIS A 55 -2.41 -2.43 6.67
N PHE A 56 -3.44 -1.97 7.38
CA PHE A 56 -3.30 -0.90 8.35
C PHE A 56 -2.69 -1.43 9.65
N LEU A 57 -1.45 -1.04 9.93
CA LEU A 57 -0.61 -1.61 10.96
C LEU A 57 -0.94 -1.05 12.35
N TRP A 58 -1.16 -1.94 13.32
CA TRP A 58 -1.29 -1.59 14.73
C TRP A 58 0.00 -1.88 15.52
N PRO A 59 0.25 -1.26 16.69
CA PRO A 59 1.34 -1.66 17.57
C PRO A 59 1.17 -3.09 18.11
N GLY A 60 2.29 -3.80 18.25
CA GLY A 60 2.35 -5.12 18.89
C GLY A 60 1.82 -6.28 18.05
N ASN A 61 2.09 -7.52 18.46
CA ASN A 61 1.63 -8.73 17.77
C ASN A 61 1.97 -8.78 16.26
N ILE A 62 3.12 -8.24 15.87
CA ILE A 62 3.43 -7.95 14.48
C ILE A 62 3.44 -9.20 13.58
N ALA A 63 4.05 -10.29 14.05
CA ALA A 63 4.02 -11.56 13.31
C ALA A 63 2.59 -12.09 13.11
N ALA A 64 1.71 -11.89 14.11
CA ALA A 64 0.30 -12.27 13.97
C ALA A 64 -0.45 -11.37 12.99
N GLN A 65 -0.17 -10.06 12.96
CA GLN A 65 -0.71 -9.14 11.97
C GLN A 65 -0.26 -9.48 10.54
N ALA A 66 1.04 -9.78 10.35
CA ALA A 66 1.56 -10.18 9.05
C ALA A 66 0.91 -11.48 8.55
N LYS A 67 0.80 -12.49 9.42
CA LYS A 67 0.07 -13.73 9.12
C LYS A 67 -1.39 -13.46 8.77
N TYR A 68 -2.07 -12.62 9.58
CA TYR A 68 -3.46 -12.26 9.36
C TYR A 68 -3.68 -11.56 8.01
N PHE A 69 -2.81 -10.60 7.67
CA PHE A 69 -2.83 -9.94 6.36
C PHE A 69 -2.70 -10.96 5.24
N VAL A 70 -1.67 -11.81 5.28
CA VAL A 70 -1.39 -12.79 4.22
C VAL A 70 -2.50 -13.82 4.05
N GLU A 71 -3.12 -14.28 5.15
CA GLU A 71 -4.19 -15.28 5.12
C GLU A 71 -5.55 -14.71 4.69
N LYS A 72 -5.83 -13.44 4.98
CA LYS A 72 -7.13 -12.82 4.73
C LYS A 72 -7.16 -11.91 3.51
N CYS A 73 -6.01 -11.52 2.98
CA CYS A 73 -5.89 -10.73 1.77
C CYS A 73 -6.36 -11.54 0.55
N ALA A 74 -7.21 -10.94 -0.28
CA ALA A 74 -7.71 -11.52 -1.52
C ALA A 74 -6.69 -11.39 -2.69
N SER A 75 -5.42 -11.17 -2.38
CA SER A 75 -4.37 -11.03 -3.37
C SER A 75 -4.09 -12.33 -4.10
N ILE A 76 -3.75 -12.20 -5.36
CA ILE A 76 -3.21 -13.27 -6.20
C ILE A 76 -1.76 -12.95 -6.58
N GLU A 77 -1.10 -13.90 -7.24
CA GLU A 77 0.25 -13.70 -7.76
C GLU A 77 0.33 -12.47 -8.66
N GLY A 78 1.35 -11.62 -8.44
CA GLY A 78 1.53 -10.35 -9.14
C GLY A 78 0.76 -9.14 -8.65
N ASP A 79 -0.10 -9.29 -7.64
CA ASP A 79 -0.61 -8.12 -6.92
C ASP A 79 0.51 -7.54 -6.02
N LEU A 80 0.45 -6.25 -5.72
CA LEU A 80 1.35 -5.62 -4.76
C LEU A 80 0.83 -5.76 -3.32
N LEU A 81 1.71 -5.78 -2.33
CA LEU A 81 1.34 -5.76 -0.91
C LEU A 81 1.96 -4.52 -0.24
N ALA A 82 1.24 -3.88 0.69
CA ALA A 82 1.73 -2.71 1.39
C ALA A 82 1.46 -2.79 2.90
N CYS A 83 2.42 -2.31 3.69
CA CYS A 83 2.24 -1.96 5.09
C CYS A 83 1.84 -0.50 5.18
N ASP A 84 0.65 -0.21 5.65
CA ASP A 84 0.21 1.15 5.97
C ASP A 84 0.61 1.45 7.42
N TRP A 85 1.66 2.27 7.57
CA TRP A 85 2.24 2.64 8.85
C TRP A 85 1.96 4.11 9.17
N GLU A 86 0.93 4.32 9.98
CA GLU A 86 0.52 5.64 10.44
C GLU A 86 -0.13 5.57 11.84
N ARG A 87 -0.74 6.67 12.29
CA ARG A 87 -1.46 6.73 13.58
C ARG A 87 -2.79 5.99 13.46
N THR A 88 -3.03 5.07 14.38
CA THR A 88 -4.33 4.42 14.58
C THR A 88 -5.39 5.44 15.00
N GLY A 89 -6.66 5.03 14.96
CA GLY A 89 -7.76 5.84 15.52
C GLY A 89 -7.62 6.16 17.01
N GLU A 90 -6.78 5.42 17.75
CA GLU A 90 -6.46 5.66 19.15
C GLU A 90 -5.24 6.59 19.34
N GLY A 91 -4.65 7.08 18.24
CA GLY A 91 -3.47 7.96 18.27
C GLY A 91 -2.14 7.24 18.52
N THR A 92 -2.17 5.90 18.68
CA THR A 92 -0.97 5.05 18.79
C THR A 92 -0.40 4.69 17.42
N TYR A 93 0.85 4.25 17.34
CA TYR A 93 1.46 3.76 16.10
C TYR A 93 2.58 2.77 16.40
N ALA A 94 2.82 1.85 15.47
CA ALA A 94 3.88 0.85 15.62
C ALA A 94 5.26 1.52 15.65
N SER A 95 6.23 0.96 16.37
CA SER A 95 7.61 1.47 16.34
C SER A 95 8.31 1.15 15.00
N ASN A 96 9.46 1.78 14.74
CA ASN A 96 10.32 1.43 13.60
C ASN A 96 10.62 -0.07 13.51
N ALA A 97 11.02 -0.69 14.63
CA ALA A 97 11.32 -2.12 14.70
C ALA A 97 10.09 -2.98 14.37
N GLN A 98 8.91 -2.54 14.78
CA GLN A 98 7.65 -3.23 14.49
C GLN A 98 7.24 -3.10 13.02
N LYS A 99 7.36 -1.91 12.44
CA LYS A 99 7.18 -1.67 11.01
C LYS A 99 8.13 -2.55 10.18
N ASP A 100 9.42 -2.55 10.51
CA ASP A 100 10.43 -3.37 9.82
C ASP A 100 10.13 -4.85 9.94
N GLN A 101 9.79 -5.32 11.15
CA GLN A 101 9.38 -6.69 11.39
C GLN A 101 8.18 -7.07 10.52
N PHE A 102 7.16 -6.23 10.42
CA PHE A 102 5.98 -6.51 9.61
C PHE A 102 6.36 -6.71 8.13
N LEU A 103 7.12 -5.77 7.57
CA LEU A 103 7.58 -5.82 6.19
C LEU A 103 8.39 -7.09 5.90
N VAL A 104 9.33 -7.46 6.78
CA VAL A 104 10.13 -8.68 6.66
C VAL A 104 9.27 -9.94 6.72
N GLU A 105 8.33 -10.02 7.66
CA GLU A 105 7.45 -11.18 7.81
C GLU A 105 6.52 -11.34 6.60
N VAL A 106 5.96 -10.25 6.06
CA VAL A 106 5.14 -10.32 4.84
C VAL A 106 5.96 -10.81 3.65
N LYS A 107 7.18 -10.31 3.45
CA LYS A 107 8.07 -10.81 2.39
C LYS A 107 8.39 -12.30 2.54
N LYS A 108 8.60 -12.77 3.76
CA LYS A 108 8.85 -14.18 4.05
C LYS A 108 7.63 -15.06 3.74
N LEU A 109 6.43 -14.59 4.06
CA LEU A 109 5.17 -15.31 3.86
C LEU A 109 4.66 -15.24 2.40
N ARG A 110 5.07 -14.21 1.64
CA ARG A 110 4.70 -13.97 0.24
C ARG A 110 5.96 -13.64 -0.58
N PRO A 111 6.88 -14.60 -0.78
CA PRO A 111 8.19 -14.34 -1.38
C PRO A 111 8.14 -13.93 -2.86
N THR A 112 7.02 -14.18 -3.54
CA THR A 112 6.79 -13.80 -4.94
C THR A 112 6.17 -12.41 -5.10
N HIS A 113 5.61 -11.84 -4.02
CA HIS A 113 4.99 -10.52 -4.02
C HIS A 113 6.02 -9.42 -3.76
N ARG A 114 5.85 -8.27 -4.42
CA ARG A 114 6.51 -7.02 -4.00
C ARG A 114 5.80 -6.43 -2.79
N VAL A 115 6.58 -6.02 -1.80
CA VAL A 115 6.08 -5.43 -0.55
C VAL A 115 6.54 -3.99 -0.43
N LEU A 116 5.62 -3.07 -0.17
CA LEU A 116 5.87 -1.65 -0.03
C LEU A 116 5.61 -1.18 1.41
N LEU A 117 6.26 -0.09 1.80
CA LEU A 117 5.87 0.71 2.95
C LEU A 117 5.04 1.89 2.47
N TYR A 118 3.83 2.05 3.01
CA TYR A 118 3.11 3.30 3.00
C TYR A 118 3.31 4.06 4.31
N CYS A 119 3.56 5.36 4.21
CA CYS A 119 3.46 6.30 5.32
C CYS A 119 3.33 7.73 4.78
N ASN A 120 2.90 8.66 5.64
CA ASN A 120 2.91 10.08 5.30
C ASN A 120 4.29 10.73 5.47
N ARG A 121 4.45 11.95 4.95
CA ARG A 121 5.72 12.69 5.02
C ARG A 121 6.24 12.92 6.45
N ASP A 122 5.35 13.11 7.42
CA ASP A 122 5.76 13.29 8.83
C ASP A 122 6.36 12.01 9.40
N PHE A 123 5.69 10.87 9.19
CA PHE A 123 6.21 9.55 9.57
C PHE A 123 7.56 9.29 8.92
N TRP A 124 7.69 9.57 7.62
CA TRP A 124 8.94 9.36 6.91
C TRP A 124 10.10 10.25 7.40
N LEU A 125 9.84 11.53 7.67
CA LEU A 125 10.92 12.48 8.00
C LEU A 125 11.25 12.56 9.48
N ASN A 126 10.26 12.33 10.35
CA ASN A 126 10.38 12.63 11.79
C ASN A 126 10.24 11.39 12.67
N HIS A 127 9.59 10.32 12.19
CA HIS A 127 9.41 9.09 12.97
C HIS A 127 10.30 7.94 12.49
N ASP A 128 10.49 7.79 11.18
CA ASP A 128 11.32 6.75 10.61
C ASP A 128 12.81 7.04 10.86
N THR A 129 13.53 6.02 11.33
CA THR A 129 14.98 6.09 11.59
C THR A 129 15.76 4.98 10.90
N THR A 130 15.09 4.13 10.13
CA THR A 130 15.65 2.91 9.53
C THR A 130 15.74 3.01 8.00
N SER A 131 14.94 3.88 7.41
CA SER A 131 14.70 4.05 5.97
C SER A 131 14.31 2.75 5.25
N TYR A 132 13.91 1.72 5.99
CA TYR A 132 13.55 0.44 5.41
C TYR A 132 12.11 0.47 4.90
N ALA A 133 11.97 0.37 3.57
CA ALA A 133 10.70 0.42 2.84
C ALA A 133 10.45 -0.85 2.01
N ALA A 134 11.08 -1.98 2.38
CA ALA A 134 11.04 -3.23 1.63
C ALA A 134 11.42 -3.05 0.14
N ASP A 135 10.49 -3.30 -0.79
CA ASP A 135 10.72 -3.16 -2.24
C ASP A 135 10.41 -1.75 -2.77
N GLY A 136 9.75 -0.88 -1.99
CA GLY A 136 9.43 0.47 -2.41
C GLY A 136 8.67 1.30 -1.38
N LEU A 137 8.90 2.62 -1.41
CA LEU A 137 8.16 3.58 -0.61
C LEU A 137 6.93 4.09 -1.38
N TRP A 138 5.77 3.99 -0.74
CA TRP A 138 4.55 4.71 -1.07
C TRP A 138 4.43 5.88 -0.09
N ILE A 139 4.63 7.10 -0.57
CA ILE A 139 4.64 8.30 0.28
C ILE A 139 3.35 9.09 0.12
N ALA A 140 2.73 9.48 1.22
CA ALA A 140 1.68 10.50 1.21
C ALA A 140 2.27 11.90 1.50
N ASP A 141 2.14 12.80 0.52
CA ASP A 141 2.46 14.23 0.67
C ASP A 141 1.54 15.03 -0.25
N TYR A 142 0.60 15.79 0.31
CA TYR A 142 -0.45 16.42 -0.50
C TYR A 142 0.03 17.69 -1.22
N VAL A 143 0.77 17.48 -2.32
CA VAL A 143 1.37 18.48 -3.20
C VAL A 143 1.20 18.06 -4.66
N SER A 144 1.87 18.73 -5.59
CA SER A 144 1.86 18.36 -7.01
C SER A 144 2.23 16.89 -7.21
N ALA A 145 1.41 16.18 -8.00
CA ALA A 145 1.62 14.78 -8.33
C ALA A 145 3.05 14.52 -8.83
N GLY A 146 3.70 13.49 -8.29
CA GLY A 146 5.08 13.13 -8.63
C GLY A 146 6.18 13.99 -8.02
N HIS A 147 5.84 14.97 -7.17
CA HIS A 147 6.82 15.86 -6.55
C HIS A 147 6.73 15.88 -5.01
N PRO A 148 6.77 14.72 -4.32
CA PRO A 148 6.72 14.70 -2.86
C PRO A 148 7.96 15.41 -2.29
N ARG A 149 7.79 16.11 -1.16
CA ARG A 149 8.86 16.89 -0.51
C ARG A 149 9.76 16.02 0.36
N ILE A 150 10.29 14.94 -0.22
CA ILE A 150 11.26 14.02 0.38
C ILE A 150 12.45 13.82 -0.55
N LYS A 151 13.61 13.43 0.01
CA LYS A 151 14.81 13.11 -0.79
C LYS A 151 14.90 11.63 -1.20
N ALA A 152 14.15 10.77 -0.51
CA ALA A 152 14.20 9.33 -0.73
C ALA A 152 13.55 8.94 -2.06
N LYS A 153 14.00 7.82 -2.63
CA LYS A 153 13.35 7.22 -3.79
C LYS A 153 11.99 6.68 -3.38
N TRP A 154 10.96 6.99 -4.16
CA TRP A 154 9.60 6.52 -3.98
C TRP A 154 9.16 5.74 -5.22
N ARG A 155 8.13 4.89 -5.04
CA ARG A 155 7.47 4.16 -6.13
C ARG A 155 6.07 4.66 -6.37
N ILE A 156 5.37 5.04 -5.31
CA ILE A 156 4.01 5.57 -5.34
C ILE A 156 3.98 6.87 -4.53
N HIS A 157 3.26 7.87 -5.01
CA HIS A 157 3.05 9.13 -4.33
C HIS A 157 1.54 9.41 -4.26
N GLN A 158 0.98 9.34 -3.05
CA GLN A 158 -0.38 9.79 -2.76
C GLN A 158 -0.35 11.31 -2.62
N TYR A 159 -0.91 12.00 -3.61
CA TYR A 159 -0.76 13.45 -3.76
C TYR A 159 -2.02 14.23 -3.38
N THR A 160 -3.14 13.55 -3.10
CA THR A 160 -4.34 14.14 -2.52
C THR A 160 -5.22 13.06 -1.90
N ASP A 161 -6.00 13.43 -0.88
CA ASP A 161 -7.06 12.66 -0.22
C ASP A 161 -8.48 13.04 -0.69
N ARG A 162 -8.59 13.97 -1.66
CA ARG A 162 -9.87 14.59 -2.04
C ARG A 162 -10.11 14.60 -3.56
N PRO A 163 -11.33 14.26 -4.02
CA PRO A 163 -12.44 13.65 -3.26
C PRO A 163 -12.22 12.16 -2.92
N LEU A 164 -11.07 11.62 -3.32
CA LEU A 164 -10.60 10.26 -3.10
C LEU A 164 -9.08 10.33 -2.99
N ASP A 165 -8.48 9.35 -2.33
CA ASP A 165 -7.05 9.16 -2.32
C ASP A 165 -6.54 8.87 -3.74
N LYS A 166 -5.69 9.78 -4.26
CA LYS A 166 -5.14 9.67 -5.61
C LYS A 166 -3.63 9.56 -5.56
N ASP A 167 -3.15 8.68 -6.41
CA ASP A 167 -1.75 8.30 -6.50
C ASP A 167 -1.19 8.50 -7.90
N VAL A 168 0.13 8.69 -7.94
CA VAL A 168 0.92 8.44 -9.14
C VAL A 168 2.05 7.46 -8.86
N ALA A 169 2.41 6.67 -9.88
CA ALA A 169 3.53 5.73 -9.79
C ALA A 169 4.71 6.14 -10.67
N ASP A 170 5.92 6.01 -10.11
CA ASP A 170 7.20 6.26 -10.79
C ASP A 170 7.66 5.02 -11.59
N PHE A 171 6.97 4.81 -12.72
CA PHE A 171 7.32 3.81 -13.73
C PHE A 171 7.18 4.41 -15.13
N SER A 172 8.03 3.95 -16.05
CA SER A 172 8.03 4.41 -17.44
C SER A 172 6.77 4.03 -18.22
N SER A 173 6.09 2.96 -17.82
CA SER A 173 4.85 2.49 -18.45
C SER A 173 4.10 1.51 -17.54
N LYS A 174 2.81 1.28 -17.85
CA LYS A 174 2.00 0.25 -17.18
C LYS A 174 2.59 -1.16 -17.34
N ALA A 175 3.23 -1.43 -18.48
CA ALA A 175 3.94 -2.68 -18.72
C ALA A 175 5.16 -2.83 -17.79
N ALA A 176 5.90 -1.74 -17.55
CA ALA A 176 7.01 -1.74 -16.60
C ALA A 176 6.54 -1.97 -15.16
N LEU A 177 5.42 -1.34 -14.76
CA LEU A 177 4.80 -1.60 -13.46
C LEU A 177 4.37 -3.08 -13.33
N LYS A 178 3.67 -3.63 -14.32
CA LYS A 178 3.28 -5.05 -14.34
C LYS A 178 4.48 -5.97 -14.22
N LYS A 179 5.53 -5.74 -15.02
CA LYS A 179 6.77 -6.52 -14.96
C LYS A 179 7.46 -6.44 -13.59
N TRP A 180 7.41 -5.28 -12.93
CA TRP A 180 8.00 -5.13 -11.60
C TRP A 180 7.19 -5.86 -10.52
N ALA A 181 5.86 -5.85 -10.64
CA ALA A 181 4.94 -6.54 -9.72
C ALA A 181 5.02 -8.07 -9.82
N HIS A 182 5.44 -8.60 -10.98
CA HIS A 182 5.71 -10.02 -11.22
C HIS A 182 7.22 -10.27 -11.40
N PRO A 183 8.03 -10.27 -10.33
CA PRO A 183 9.41 -10.72 -10.45
C PRO A 183 9.43 -12.19 -10.88
N ALA A 184 10.07 -12.45 -12.03
CA ALA A 184 10.21 -13.79 -12.60
C ALA A 184 10.88 -14.78 -11.64
#